data_AF-A0A2Z5X3X2-F1
#
_entry.id   AF-A0A2Z5X3X2-F1
#
_cell.length_a   1.000
_cell.length_b   1.000
_cell.length_c   1.000
_cell.angle_alpha   90.00
_cell.angle_beta   90.00
_cell.angle_gamma   90.00
#
_symmetry.space_group_name_H-M   'P 1'
#
loop_
_entity.id
_entity.type
_entity.pdbx_description
1 polymer ?
#
loop_
_entity_poly.entity_id
_entity_poly.type
_entity_poly.pdbx_seq_one_letter_code
_entity_poly.pdbx_strand_id
1 'polypeptide(L)' 'MQPIIFPGSAVRVVNEGDTYYGFQGQVQRVTDGRVAVIFGGGNWEKIVSFRANELELIDTTVSSKAKKK' A
#
# COMPACT_ATOMS: atom_id res chain seq x y z
N MET A 1 -18.32 6.18 -3.79
CA MET A 1 -17.93 4.76 -3.68
C MET A 1 -16.52 4.70 -3.11
N GLN A 2 -16.29 3.97 -2.03
CA GLN A 2 -14.91 3.73 -1.57
C GLN A 2 -14.24 2.80 -2.59
N PRO A 3 -13.02 3.12 -3.05
CA PRO A 3 -12.34 2.29 -4.03
C PRO A 3 -12.03 0.91 -3.42
N ILE A 4 -12.30 -0.15 -4.19
CA ILE A 4 -12.11 -1.53 -3.73
C ILE A 4 -10.61 -1.84 -3.78
N ILE A 5 -10.04 -2.21 -2.64
CA ILE A 5 -8.63 -2.57 -2.51
C ILE A 5 -8.49 -4.08 -2.67
N PHE A 6 -7.58 -4.51 -3.55
CA PHE A 6 -7.30 -5.92 -3.80
C PHE A 6 -5.86 -6.28 -3.39
N PRO A 7 -5.58 -7.56 -3.10
CA PRO A 7 -4.20 -8.05 -3.05
C PRO A 7 -3.44 -7.69 -4.33
N GLY A 8 -2.22 -7.19 -4.19
CA GLY A 8 -1.38 -6.70 -5.28
C GLY A 8 -1.50 -5.20 -5.57
N SER A 9 -2.55 -4.52 -5.10
CA SER A 9 -2.72 -3.07 -5.26
C SER A 9 -1.60 -2.30 -4.55
N ALA A 10 -1.11 -1.23 -5.18
CA ALA A 10 -0.27 -0.24 -4.52
C ALA A 10 -1.15 0.73 -3.73
N VAL A 11 -0.77 0.99 -2.48
CA VAL A 11 -1.50 1.87 -1.59
C VAL A 11 -0.57 2.84 -0.86
N ARG A 12 -1.11 4.00 -0.50
CA ARG A 12 -0.48 4.99 0.38
C ARG A 12 -1.25 5.07 1.68
N VAL A 13 -0.53 5.18 2.80
CA VAL A 13 -1.16 5.46 4.09
C VAL A 13 -1.47 6.97 4.19
N VAL A 14 -2.73 7.29 4.45
CA VAL A 14 -3.22 8.68 4.53
C VAL A 14 -3.67 9.11 5.92
N ASN A 15 -3.59 8.21 6.91
CA ASN A 15 -3.84 8.57 8.30
C ASN A 15 -2.66 9.36 8.89
N GLU A 16 -2.84 10.67 9.10
CA GLU A 16 -1.83 11.58 9.66
C GLU A 16 -1.39 11.24 11.09
N GLY A 17 -2.22 10.50 11.84
CA GLY A 17 -1.91 10.06 13.19
C GLY A 17 -1.09 8.77 13.26
N ASP A 18 -0.81 8.14 12.13
CA ASP A 18 -0.07 6.87 12.05
C ASP A 18 1.41 7.11 11.70
N THR A 19 2.32 6.33 12.30
CA THR A 19 3.76 6.39 12.01
C THR A 19 4.09 6.12 10.53
N TYR A 20 3.23 5.37 9.84
CA TYR A 20 3.36 5.06 8.42
C TYR A 20 2.74 6.12 7.50
N TYR A 21 2.27 7.26 8.03
CA TYR A 21 1.71 8.33 7.21
C TYR A 21 2.62 8.70 6.03
N GLY A 22 2.04 8.72 4.82
CA GLY A 22 2.74 9.05 3.59
C GLY A 22 3.53 7.91 2.97
N PHE A 23 3.78 6.81 3.68
CA PHE A 23 4.47 5.64 3.13
C PHE A 23 3.60 4.91 2.10
N GLN A 24 4.28 4.31 1.12
CA GLN A 24 3.66 3.51 0.08
C GLN A 24 4.06 2.05 0.25
N GLY A 25 3.12 1.16 -0.03
CA GLY A 25 3.35 -0.27 0.05
C GLY A 25 2.43 -1.04 -0.86
N GLN A 26 2.59 -2.37 -0.85
CA GLN A 26 1.74 -3.27 -1.64
C GLN A 26 0.83 -4.06 -0.72
N VAL A 27 -0.43 -4.18 -1.11
CA VAL A 27 -1.40 -5.00 -0.38
C VAL A 27 -1.06 -6.48 -0.58
N GLN A 28 -0.87 -7.21 0.53
CA GLN A 28 -0.62 -8.65 0.52
C GLN A 28 -1.91 -9.45 0.67
N ARG A 29 -2.82 -8.98 1.53
CA ARG A 29 -4.13 -9.62 1.77
C ARG A 29 -5.15 -8.63 2.31
N VAL A 30 -6.41 -8.98 2.12
CA VAL A 30 -7.57 -8.29 2.70
C VAL A 30 -8.40 -9.31 3.46
N THR A 31 -8.64 -9.07 4.75
CA THR A 31 -9.38 -10.00 5.63
C THR A 31 -10.05 -9.21 6.75
N ASP A 32 -11.31 -9.52 7.06
CA ASP A 32 -12.08 -8.91 8.16
C ASP A 32 -12.05 -7.37 8.17
N GLY A 33 -12.17 -6.75 6.98
CA GLY A 33 -12.14 -5.29 6.82
C GLY A 33 -10.78 -4.63 7.05
N ARG A 34 -9.71 -5.43 7.21
CA ARG A 34 -8.33 -4.98 7.32
C ARG A 34 -7.54 -5.31 6.07
N VAL A 35 -6.56 -4.46 5.80
CA VAL A 35 -5.68 -4.55 4.64
C VAL A 35 -4.26 -4.69 5.15
N ALA A 36 -3.63 -5.84 4.90
CA ALA A 36 -2.23 -6.04 5.23
C ALA A 36 -1.36 -5.49 4.10
N VAL A 37 -0.51 -4.52 4.41
CA VAL A 37 0.38 -3.85 3.49
C VAL A 37 1.82 -4.23 3.81
N ILE A 38 2.56 -4.67 2.80
CA ILE A 38 4.01 -4.84 2.90
C ILE A 38 4.71 -3.54 2.50
N PHE A 39 5.64 -3.10 3.34
CA PHE A 39 6.56 -2.02 3.07
C PHE A 39 7.96 -2.59 2.91
N GLY A 40 8.69 -2.14 1.89
CA GLY A 40 10.04 -2.59 1.58
C GLY A 40 11.00 -1.42 1.39
N GLY A 41 12.26 -1.62 1.76
CA GLY A 41 13.33 -0.66 1.54
C GLY A 41 14.70 -1.25 1.90
N GLY A 42 15.58 -1.41 0.90
CA GLY A 42 16.85 -2.11 1.09
C GLY A 42 16.65 -3.60 1.36
N ASN A 43 17.22 -4.11 2.46
CA ASN A 43 17.09 -5.52 2.88
C ASN A 43 15.98 -5.74 3.93
N TRP A 44 15.15 -4.74 4.19
CA TRP A 44 14.08 -4.82 5.19
C TRP A 44 12.71 -4.85 4.53
N GLU A 45 11.87 -5.73 5.05
CA GLU A 45 10.44 -5.80 4.73
C GLU A 45 9.64 -5.84 6.03
N LYS A 46 8.51 -5.14 6.07
CA LYS A 46 7.60 -5.15 7.21
C LYS A 46 6.15 -5.16 6.74
N ILE A 47 5.35 -6.07 7.31
CA ILE A 47 3.92 -6.15 7.05
C ILE A 47 3.17 -5.50 8.21
N VAL A 48 2.28 -4.56 7.89
CA VAL A 48 1.42 -3.87 8.87
C VAL A 48 -0.01 -3.89 8.35
N SER A 49 -0.98 -4.05 9.26
CA SER A 49 -2.41 -4.11 8.90
C SER A 49 -3.10 -2.80 9.23
N PHE A 50 -3.79 -2.23 8.24
CA PHE A 50 -4.56 -0.98 8.36
C PHE A 50 -6.04 -1.24 8.11
N ARG A 51 -6.87 -0.25 8.42
CA ARG A 51 -8.25 -0.21 7.93
C ARG A 51 -8.25 0.32 6.49
N ALA A 52 -9.23 -0.10 5.70
CA ALA A 52 -9.33 0.32 4.30
C ALA A 52 -9.47 1.85 4.12
N ASN A 53 -10.05 2.55 5.11
CA ASN A 53 -10.22 4.02 5.07
C ASN A 53 -8.95 4.81 5.44
N GLU A 54 -7.90 4.14 5.90
CA GLU A 54 -6.59 4.74 6.19
C GLU A 54 -5.65 4.65 4.99
N LEU A 55 -6.12 4.05 3.89
CA LEU A 55 -5.35 3.76 2.70
C LEU A 55 -5.96 4.43 1.46
N GLU A 56 -5.10 4.91 0.59
CA GLU A 56 -5.45 5.44 -0.73
C GLU A 56 -4.79 4.58 -1.81
N LEU A 57 -5.53 4.24 -2.87
CA LEU A 57 -5.00 3.50 -4.03
C LEU A 57 -4.10 4.40 -4.88
N ILE A 58 -2.93 3.88 -5.25
CA ILE A 58 -1.99 4.57 -6.14
C ILE A 58 -2.02 3.91 -7.51
N ASP A 59 -2.39 4.66 -8.55
CA ASP A 59 -2.28 4.18 -9.93
C ASP A 59 -0.81 4.08 -10.34
N THR A 60 -0.29 2.86 -10.34
CA THR A 60 1.12 2.58 -10.67
C THR A 60 1.35 2.40 -12.18
N THR A 61 0.36 2.66 -13.03
CA THR A 61 0.43 2.50 -14.50
C THR A 61 1.48 3.40 -15.17
N VAL A 62 2.13 4.30 -14.41
CA VAL A 62 3.15 5.23 -14.89
C VAL A 62 4.59 4.72 -14.74
N SER A 63 4.87 3.63 -13.99
CA SER A 63 6.27 3.25 -13.64
C SER A 63 6.95 2.18 -14.52
N SER A 64 6.27 1.61 -15.53
CA SER A 64 6.83 0.57 -16.41
C SER A 64 7.88 1.07 -17.43
N LYS A 65 8.40 2.30 -17.32
CA LYS A 65 9.42 2.87 -18.23
C LYS A 65 10.86 2.98 -17.68
N ALA A 66 11.17 2.46 -16.50
CA ALA A 66 12.51 2.61 -15.91
C ALA A 66 13.24 1.30 -15.62
N LYS A 67 13.35 0.39 -16.60
CA LYS A 67 14.47 -0.58 -16.62
C LYS A 67 14.76 -1.12 -18.03
N LYS A 68 15.36 -0.28 -18.87
CA LYS A 68 16.18 -0.71 -20.01
C LYS A 68 17.45 0.14 -19.99
N LYS A 69 18.52 -0.42 -19.42
CA LYS A 69 19.89 -0.10 -19.79
C LYS A 69 20.75 -1.31 -19.50
#